data_AF-A0A3B9W8S3-F1
#
_entry.id   AF-A0A3B9W8S3-F1
#
_cell.length_a   1.000
_cell.length_b   1.000
_cell.length_c   1.000
_cell.angle_alpha   90.00
_cell.angle_beta   90.00
_cell.angle_gamma   90.00
#
_symmetry.space_group_name_H-M   'P 1'
#
loop_
_entity.id
_entity.type
_entity.pdbx_description
1 polymer ?
#
loop_
_entity_poly.entity_id
_entity_poly.type
_entity_poly.pdbx_seq_one_letter_code
_entity_poly.pdbx_strand_id
1 'polypeptide(L)'
;MNSQPSDKKLEFDQPMQDIVDYVMQPPAFSELAYDTARLCLLDSLGCALLALNYPACTRLLGPVVPGTQVPTGSRVVGTDYCLDPVTAAFNIGMLIRWLDFNDTWLAA
;
A
#
# COMPACT_ATOMS: atom_id res chain seq x y z
N MET A 1 34.59 -37.31 -18.97
CA MET A 1 34.13 -37.04 -17.58
C MET A 1 33.21 -35.83 -17.66
N ASN A 2 31.89 -36.06 -17.73
CA ASN A 2 30.92 -34.97 -17.74
C ASN A 2 30.76 -34.47 -16.31
N SER A 3 31.26 -33.28 -16.02
CA SER A 3 30.94 -32.55 -14.79
C SER A 3 29.45 -32.20 -14.84
N GLN A 4 28.67 -32.76 -13.92
CA GLN A 4 27.29 -32.32 -13.69
C GLN A 4 27.29 -30.84 -13.30
N PRO A 5 26.35 -30.02 -13.80
CA PRO A 5 26.21 -28.66 -13.30
C PRO A 5 25.86 -28.74 -11.81
N SER A 6 26.60 -28.00 -10.99
CA SER A 6 26.29 -27.90 -9.56
C SER A 6 24.94 -27.20 -9.41
N ASP A 7 23.99 -27.87 -8.76
CA ASP A 7 22.73 -27.28 -8.26
C ASP A 7 23.04 -26.30 -7.12
N LYS A 8 23.79 -25.24 -7.42
CA LYS A 8 24.09 -24.19 -6.45
C LYS A 8 22.86 -23.30 -6.37
N LYS A 9 22.06 -23.51 -5.33
CA LYS A 9 20.94 -22.62 -5.00
C LYS A 9 21.50 -21.20 -4.89
N LEU A 10 21.02 -20.29 -5.72
CA LEU A 10 21.40 -18.88 -5.68
C LEU A 10 20.78 -18.28 -4.42
N GLU A 11 21.59 -17.57 -3.65
CA GLU A 11 21.12 -16.77 -2.52
C GLU A 11 20.50 -15.47 -3.04
N PHE A 12 19.59 -14.88 -2.26
CA PHE A 12 19.03 -13.56 -2.57
C PHE A 12 20.08 -12.47 -2.45
N ASP A 13 19.91 -11.36 -3.17
CA ASP A 13 20.80 -10.20 -3.04
C ASP A 13 20.71 -9.60 -1.62
N GLN A 14 21.83 -9.08 -1.12
CA GLN A 14 21.92 -8.56 0.25
C GLN A 14 20.82 -7.53 0.58
N PRO A 15 20.48 -6.54 -0.28
CA PRO A 15 19.41 -5.58 0.03
C PRO A 15 18.03 -6.24 0.22
N MET A 16 17.74 -7.35 -0.47
CA MET A 16 16.49 -8.09 -0.26
C MET A 16 16.49 -8.80 1.09
N GLN A 17 17.62 -9.39 1.47
CA GLN A 17 17.80 -10.01 2.78
C GLN A 17 17.65 -8.98 3.90
N ASP A 18 18.29 -7.80 3.75
CA ASP A 18 18.23 -6.71 4.74
C ASP A 18 16.79 -6.21 4.96
N ILE A 19 15.99 -6.07 3.89
CA ILE A 19 14.58 -5.69 3.99
C ILE A 19 13.77 -6.77 4.72
N VAL A 20 13.98 -8.04 4.38
CA VAL A 20 13.28 -9.16 5.03
C VAL A 20 13.62 -9.21 6.52
N ASP A 21 14.91 -9.13 6.85
CA ASP A 21 15.39 -9.16 8.22
C ASP A 21 14.84 -7.99 9.03
N TYR A 22 14.78 -6.79 8.45
CA TYR A 22 14.17 -5.62 9.09
C TYR A 22 12.67 -5.79 9.33
N VAL A 23 11.91 -6.22 8.32
CA VAL A 23 10.43 -6.33 8.40
C VAL A 23 9.97 -7.45 9.33
N MET A 24 10.71 -8.55 9.41
CA MET A 24 10.34 -9.73 10.20
C MET A 24 10.71 -9.62 11.69
N GLN A 25 11.52 -8.62 12.08
CA GLN A 25 11.88 -8.40 13.47
C GLN A 25 10.71 -7.81 14.29
N PRO A 26 10.63 -8.12 15.60
CA PRO A 26 9.70 -7.42 16.48
C PRO A 26 9.89 -5.90 16.40
N PRO A 27 8.82 -5.11 16.25
CA PRO A 27 8.95 -3.68 16.06
C PRO A 27 9.54 -3.02 17.30
N ALA A 28 10.62 -2.25 17.10
CA ALA A 28 11.30 -1.48 18.14
C ALA A 28 11.21 0.04 17.87
N PHE A 29 10.01 0.51 17.51
CA PHE A 29 9.75 1.92 17.19
C PHE A 29 9.54 2.76 18.45
N SER A 30 9.93 4.04 18.40
CA SER A 30 9.73 4.98 19.50
C SER A 30 8.27 5.41 19.64
N GLU A 31 7.90 5.93 20.81
CA GLU A 31 6.58 6.53 21.05
C GLU A 31 6.28 7.65 20.03
N LEU A 32 7.26 8.52 19.78
CA LEU A 32 7.16 9.58 18.77
C LEU A 32 6.86 9.03 17.37
N ALA A 33 7.44 7.90 16.99
CA ALA A 33 7.17 7.27 15.70
C ALA A 33 5.71 6.79 15.61
N TYR A 34 5.17 6.17 16.66
CA TYR A 34 3.77 5.76 16.70
C TYR A 34 2.81 6.95 16.73
N ASP A 35 3.12 8.00 17.48
CA ASP A 35 2.32 9.23 17.53
C ASP A 35 2.27 9.91 16.16
N THR A 36 3.41 9.98 15.48
CA THR A 36 3.51 10.57 14.15
C THR A 36 2.83 9.69 13.10
N ALA A 37 2.94 8.36 13.20
CA ALA A 37 2.21 7.42 12.33
C ALA A 37 0.68 7.58 12.48
N ARG A 38 0.18 7.81 13.69
CA ARG A 38 -1.24 8.11 13.94
C ARG A 38 -1.66 9.41 13.24
N LEU A 39 -0.84 10.45 13.26
CA LEU A 39 -1.11 11.70 12.56
C LEU A 39 -1.06 11.52 11.02
N CYS A 40 -0.05 10.82 10.50
CA CYS A 40 0.08 10.49 9.08
C CYS A 40 -1.12 9.69 8.56
N LEU A 41 -1.64 8.74 9.36
CA LEU A 41 -2.86 8.01 9.01
C LEU A 41 -4.07 8.95 8.87
N LEU A 42 -4.28 9.86 9.83
CA LEU A 42 -5.40 10.81 9.79
C LEU A 42 -5.28 11.78 8.60
N ASP A 43 -4.06 12.26 8.33
CA ASP A 43 -3.75 13.13 7.19
C ASP A 43 -4.03 12.43 5.85
N SER A 44 -3.52 11.21 5.69
CA SER A 44 -3.73 10.39 4.48
C SER A 44 -5.21 10.10 4.23
N LEU A 45 -5.97 9.78 5.29
CA LEU A 45 -7.42 9.60 5.19
C LEU A 45 -8.13 10.90 4.81
N GLY A 46 -7.69 12.04 5.34
CA GLY A 46 -8.19 13.36 4.96
C GLY A 46 -7.96 13.66 3.48
N CYS A 47 -6.75 13.41 2.98
CA CYS A 47 -6.41 13.54 1.56
C CYS A 47 -7.31 12.65 0.67
N ALA A 48 -7.48 11.38 1.07
CA ALA A 48 -8.33 10.44 0.36
C ALA A 48 -9.79 10.89 0.27
N LEU A 49 -10.36 11.38 1.38
CA LEU A 49 -11.74 11.89 1.41
C LEU A 49 -11.90 13.16 0.56
N LEU A 50 -10.90 14.05 0.56
CA LEU A 50 -10.94 15.26 -0.27
C LEU A 50 -10.91 14.92 -1.78
N ALA A 51 -10.12 13.92 -2.17
CA ALA A 51 -10.01 13.46 -3.56
C ALA A 51 -11.34 12.96 -4.16
N LEU A 52 -12.29 12.48 -3.34
CA LEU A 52 -13.62 12.05 -3.79
C LEU A 52 -14.44 13.18 -4.44
N ASN A 53 -14.08 14.44 -4.23
CA ASN A 53 -14.74 15.58 -4.88
C ASN A 53 -14.30 15.80 -6.34
N TYR A 54 -13.36 15.00 -6.86
CA TYR A 54 -12.76 15.18 -8.17
C TYR A 54 -13.22 14.08 -9.14
N PRO A 55 -14.08 14.37 -10.13
CA PRO A 55 -14.59 13.36 -11.07
C PRO A 55 -13.50 12.62 -11.85
N ALA A 56 -12.36 13.27 -12.09
CA ALA A 56 -11.20 12.64 -12.72
C ALA A 56 -10.59 11.53 -11.85
N CYS A 57 -10.67 11.66 -10.52
CA CYS A 57 -10.27 10.63 -9.57
C CYS A 57 -11.32 9.52 -9.50
N THR A 58 -12.56 9.90 -9.21
CA THR A 58 -13.62 8.93 -8.87
C THR A 58 -14.03 8.04 -10.03
N ARG A 59 -13.84 8.48 -11.28
CA ARG A 59 -14.08 7.63 -12.46
C ARG A 59 -13.16 6.40 -12.57
N LEU A 60 -12.07 6.36 -11.79
CA LEU A 60 -11.12 5.24 -11.75
C LEU A 60 -11.35 4.31 -10.54
N LEU A 61 -12.34 4.61 -9.70
CA LEU A 61 -12.69 3.81 -8.53
C LEU A 61 -13.67 2.68 -8.87
N GLY A 62 -13.79 1.75 -7.94
CA GLY A 62 -14.73 0.64 -7.98
C GLY A 62 -14.12 -0.65 -8.55
N PRO A 63 -14.96 -1.68 -8.76
CA PRO A 63 -14.50 -2.95 -9.30
C PRO A 63 -14.20 -2.83 -10.79
N VAL A 64 -13.21 -3.60 -11.27
CA VAL A 64 -12.88 -3.70 -12.71
C VAL A 64 -14.10 -4.11 -13.54
N VAL A 65 -14.92 -5.02 -13.00
CA VAL A 65 -16.21 -5.41 -13.60
C VAL A 65 -17.34 -4.94 -12.70
N PRO A 66 -18.20 -3.99 -13.16
CA PRO A 66 -19.35 -3.53 -12.38
C PRO A 66 -20.26 -4.67 -11.92
N GLY A 67 -20.70 -4.61 -10.66
CA GLY A 67 -21.55 -5.65 -10.05
C GLY A 67 -20.78 -6.84 -9.44
N THR A 68 -19.44 -6.84 -9.51
CA THR A 68 -18.62 -7.84 -8.79
C THR A 68 -18.91 -7.79 -7.30
N GLN A 69 -19.14 -8.96 -6.70
CA GLN A 69 -19.33 -9.13 -5.26
C GLN A 69 -18.15 -9.90 -4.69
N VAL A 70 -17.51 -9.35 -3.65
CA VAL A 70 -16.38 -9.97 -2.95
C VAL A 70 -16.78 -10.24 -1.50
N PRO A 71 -17.06 -11.50 -1.12
CA PRO A 71 -17.35 -11.84 0.27
C PRO A 71 -16.20 -11.41 1.17
N THR A 72 -16.51 -10.66 2.24
CA THR A 72 -15.51 -10.17 3.20
C THR A 72 -14.39 -9.34 2.54
N GLY A 73 -14.72 -8.62 1.47
CA GLY A 73 -13.77 -7.78 0.74
C GLY A 73 -13.24 -6.58 1.55
N SER A 74 -12.16 -5.99 1.05
CA SER A 74 -11.57 -4.76 1.56
C SER A 74 -12.43 -3.55 1.15
N ARG A 75 -12.71 -2.67 2.10
CA ARG A 75 -13.52 -1.46 1.88
C ARG A 75 -12.67 -0.28 1.44
N VAL A 76 -13.22 0.55 0.55
CA VAL A 76 -12.61 1.81 0.14
C VAL A 76 -13.26 2.96 0.92
N VAL A 77 -12.46 3.70 1.69
CA VAL A 77 -12.94 4.77 2.57
C VAL A 77 -13.76 5.83 1.81
N GLY A 78 -14.88 6.26 2.41
CA GLY A 78 -15.77 7.26 1.81
C GLY A 78 -16.62 6.76 0.64
N THR A 79 -16.67 5.45 0.39
CA THR A 79 -17.48 4.82 -0.67
C THR A 79 -18.19 3.58 -0.15
N ASP A 80 -19.14 3.06 -0.93
CA ASP A 80 -19.80 1.77 -0.67
C ASP A 80 -19.06 0.57 -1.29
N TYR A 81 -17.85 0.78 -1.84
CA TYR A 81 -17.12 -0.30 -2.52
C TYR A 81 -16.54 -1.32 -1.53
N CYS A 82 -16.81 -2.59 -1.83
CA CYS A 82 -16.23 -3.76 -1.18
C CYS A 82 -15.54 -4.60 -2.26
N LEU A 83 -14.22 -4.61 -2.28
CA LEU A 83 -13.39 -5.11 -3.39
C LEU A 83 -12.42 -6.19 -2.91
N ASP A 84 -11.77 -6.87 -3.85
CA ASP A 84 -10.62 -7.70 -3.50
C ASP A 84 -9.46 -6.81 -3.00
N PRO A 85 -8.51 -7.35 -2.21
CA PRO A 85 -7.44 -6.56 -1.61
C PRO A 85 -6.56 -5.81 -2.63
N VAL A 86 -6.37 -6.35 -3.84
CA VAL A 86 -5.52 -5.73 -4.87
C VAL A 86 -6.21 -4.49 -5.44
N THR A 87 -7.48 -4.62 -5.82
CA THR A 87 -8.25 -3.49 -6.37
C THR A 87 -8.50 -2.43 -5.29
N ALA A 88 -8.79 -2.83 -4.05
CA ALA A 88 -8.94 -1.91 -2.92
C ALA A 88 -7.65 -1.13 -2.63
N ALA A 89 -6.48 -1.80 -2.66
CA ALA A 89 -5.20 -1.14 -2.47
C ALA A 89 -4.93 -0.07 -3.54
N PHE A 90 -5.23 -0.37 -4.81
CA PHE A 90 -5.15 0.63 -5.89
C PHE A 90 -6.07 1.82 -5.63
N ASN A 91 -7.34 1.56 -5.28
CA ASN A 91 -8.34 2.60 -5.03
C ASN A 91 -7.90 3.52 -3.88
N ILE A 92 -7.46 2.94 -2.75
CA ILE A 92 -7.02 3.71 -1.58
C ILE A 92 -5.73 4.48 -1.86
N GLY A 93 -4.72 3.83 -2.47
CA GLY A 93 -3.45 4.48 -2.79
C GLY A 93 -3.63 5.65 -3.77
N MET A 94 -4.47 5.47 -4.79
CA MET A 94 -4.82 6.54 -5.72
C MET A 94 -5.52 7.70 -5.01
N LEU A 95 -6.49 7.43 -4.13
CA LEU A 95 -7.21 8.48 -3.38
C LEU A 95 -6.26 9.30 -2.51
N ILE A 96 -5.40 8.63 -1.72
CA ILE A 96 -4.45 9.30 -0.81
C ILE A 96 -3.54 10.25 -1.60
N ARG A 97 -3.05 9.82 -2.77
CA ARG A 97 -2.04 10.56 -3.52
C ARG A 97 -2.59 11.54 -4.56
N TRP A 98 -3.89 11.50 -4.87
CA TRP A 98 -4.50 12.19 -6.02
C TRP A 98 -4.18 13.69 -6.09
N LEU A 99 -4.25 14.38 -4.95
CA LEU A 99 -4.09 15.84 -4.86
C LEU A 99 -2.69 16.31 -4.46
N ASP A 100 -1.77 15.36 -4.22
CA ASP A 100 -0.40 15.68 -3.79
C ASP A 100 -0.31 16.49 -2.48
N PHE A 101 -1.17 16.15 -1.52
CA PHE A 101 -1.21 16.78 -0.19
C PHE A 101 -0.84 15.86 0.95
N ASN A 102 -0.64 14.57 0.68
CA ASN A 102 -0.18 13.62 1.69
C ASN A 102 1.28 13.94 2.10
N ASP A 103 1.75 13.23 3.11
CA ASP A 103 3.11 13.32 3.60
C ASP A 103 4.21 13.26 2.51
N THR A 104 5.37 13.81 2.84
CA THR A 104 6.51 13.89 1.92
C THR A 104 7.80 13.61 2.65
N TRP A 105 8.65 12.78 2.04
CA TRP A 105 10.04 12.61 2.44
C TRP A 105 10.95 13.19 1.34
N LEU A 106 11.67 14.26 1.66
CA LEU A 106 12.67 14.86 0.77
C LEU A 106 14.03 14.26 1.09
N ALA A 107 14.51 13.35 0.24
CA ALA A 107 15.86 12.79 0.38
C ALA A 107 16.90 13.85 -0.03
N ALA A 108 17.85 14.13 0.87
CA ALA A 108 19.01 14.98 0.63
C ALA A 108 20.28 14.12 0.46
#